data_AF-A0A2N1S6U3-F1
#
_entry.id   AF-A0A2N1S6U3-F1
#
_cell.length_a   1.000
_cell.length_b   1.000
_cell.length_c   1.000
_cell.angle_alpha   90.00
_cell.angle_beta   90.00
_cell.angle_gamma   90.00
#
_symmetry.space_group_name_H-M   'P 1'
#
loop_
_entity.id
_entity.type
_entity.pdbx_description
1 polymer ?
#
loop_
_entity_poly.entity_id
_entity_poly.type
_entity_poly.pdbx_seq_one_letter_code
_entity_poly.pdbx_strand_id
1 'polypeptide(L)'
;MKILDYIELVELINKTELERTKYLCYYHYREKNVSMFTMALILDLFTCCGFNRPNATRLKNKLIKGKDKIMLLSKEKVGTLIFIPVIFQSLEKELSGNWTDTLTIESNSELFEESKFCGKRNFLDRLIRQINFSYSNNCFDGCAVLMRRLFEVLLVLSYQNLEIEACIIDEQGNHFMLERLVKEAVQNKSLNLSSRVRKHLNSFREVGNNSAHSITYTAGKKDIDDIKTNYRVMMEELYNKAGLI
;
A
#
# COMPACT_ATOMS: atom_id res chain seq x y z
N MET A 1 -11.14 -7.81 -2.42
CA MET A 1 -10.22 -8.70 -3.19
C MET A 1 -10.84 -8.94 -4.56
N LYS A 2 -10.07 -9.11 -5.66
CA LYS A 2 -10.68 -9.44 -6.95
C LYS A 2 -11.10 -10.91 -6.96
N ILE A 3 -12.17 -11.23 -7.68
CA ILE A 3 -12.71 -12.60 -7.72
C ILE A 3 -11.72 -13.59 -8.35
N LEU A 4 -10.92 -13.16 -9.33
CA LEU A 4 -9.89 -13.99 -9.96
C LEU A 4 -8.82 -14.40 -8.96
N ASP A 5 -8.25 -13.42 -8.24
CA ASP A 5 -7.24 -13.66 -7.20
C ASP A 5 -7.77 -14.65 -6.15
N TYR A 6 -9.06 -14.55 -5.78
CA TYR A 6 -9.68 -15.47 -4.84
C TYR A 6 -9.86 -16.89 -5.39
N ILE A 7 -10.27 -17.03 -6.66
CA ILE A 7 -10.44 -18.33 -7.31
C ILE A 7 -9.12 -19.10 -7.31
N GLU A 8 -8.01 -18.42 -7.60
CA GLU A 8 -6.66 -18.97 -7.56
C GLU A 8 -6.24 -19.30 -6.13
N LEU A 9 -6.43 -18.36 -5.19
CA LEU A 9 -6.07 -18.52 -3.77
C LEU A 9 -6.62 -19.80 -3.16
N VAL A 10 -7.91 -20.09 -3.41
CA VAL A 10 -8.58 -21.27 -2.83
C VAL A 10 -8.62 -22.45 -3.81
N GLU A 11 -7.89 -22.40 -4.93
CA GLU A 11 -7.88 -23.43 -5.97
C GLU A 11 -9.29 -23.90 -6.37
N LEU A 12 -10.21 -22.95 -6.55
CA LEU A 12 -11.65 -23.22 -6.63
C LEU A 12 -12.02 -24.15 -7.80
N ILE A 13 -11.21 -24.14 -8.87
CA ILE A 13 -11.37 -25.00 -10.05
C ILE A 13 -11.26 -26.48 -9.69
N ASN A 14 -10.42 -26.85 -8.72
CA ASN A 14 -10.18 -28.25 -8.35
C ASN A 14 -11.21 -28.78 -7.32
N LYS A 15 -12.03 -27.89 -6.75
CA LYS A 15 -12.95 -28.21 -5.66
C LYS A 15 -14.25 -28.84 -6.12
N THR A 16 -14.87 -29.62 -5.24
CA THR A 16 -16.20 -30.19 -5.50
C THR A 16 -17.28 -29.10 -5.57
N GLU A 17 -18.43 -29.39 -6.16
CA GLU A 17 -19.56 -28.43 -6.22
C GLU A 17 -19.98 -27.88 -4.84
N LEU A 18 -19.92 -28.74 -3.81
CA LEU A 18 -20.26 -28.37 -2.43
C LEU A 18 -19.22 -27.39 -1.87
N GLU A 19 -17.94 -27.69 -2.04
CA GLU A 19 -16.85 -26.83 -1.60
C GLU A 19 -16.81 -25.52 -2.39
N ARG A 20 -17.05 -25.55 -3.71
CA ARG A 20 -17.16 -24.33 -4.51
C ARG A 20 -18.24 -23.42 -3.97
N THR A 21 -19.41 -23.98 -3.63
CA THR A 21 -20.48 -23.20 -3.00
C THR A 21 -20.03 -22.60 -1.67
N LYS A 22 -19.35 -23.38 -0.82
CA LYS A 22 -18.79 -22.92 0.46
C LYS A 22 -17.91 -21.68 0.28
N TYR A 23 -16.92 -21.75 -0.60
CA TYR A 23 -15.96 -20.65 -0.80
C TYR A 23 -16.58 -19.46 -1.55
N LEU A 24 -17.48 -19.66 -2.52
CA LEU A 24 -18.16 -18.57 -3.23
C LEU A 24 -19.11 -17.79 -2.32
N CYS A 25 -19.90 -18.47 -1.49
CA CYS A 25 -20.77 -17.81 -0.52
C CYS A 25 -19.96 -17.05 0.53
N TYR A 26 -18.82 -17.59 0.97
CA TYR A 26 -17.92 -16.89 1.89
C TYR A 26 -17.31 -15.63 1.26
N TYR A 27 -16.83 -15.71 0.02
CA TYR A 27 -16.35 -14.53 -0.71
C TYR A 27 -17.44 -13.45 -0.85
N HIS A 28 -18.65 -13.86 -1.21
CA HIS A 28 -19.78 -12.92 -1.32
C HIS A 28 -20.12 -12.27 0.04
N TYR A 29 -20.07 -13.05 1.12
CA TYR A 29 -20.21 -12.51 2.48
C TYR A 29 -19.13 -11.44 2.76
N ARG A 30 -17.86 -11.72 2.46
CA ARG A 30 -16.76 -10.78 2.74
C ARG A 30 -16.85 -9.49 1.92
N GLU A 31 -17.26 -9.59 0.66
CA GLU A 31 -17.33 -8.42 -0.24
C GLU A 31 -18.62 -7.59 -0.07
N LYS A 32 -19.72 -8.20 0.38
CA LYS A 32 -21.04 -7.54 0.45
C LYS A 32 -21.65 -7.50 1.84
N ASN A 33 -21.00 -8.10 2.83
CA ASN A 33 -21.50 -8.26 4.20
C ASN A 33 -22.88 -8.96 4.26
N VAL A 34 -23.14 -9.91 3.35
CA VAL A 34 -24.40 -10.66 3.25
C VAL A 34 -24.22 -12.06 3.84
N SER A 35 -24.92 -12.34 4.94
CA SER A 35 -24.85 -13.62 5.66
C SER A 35 -25.96 -14.63 5.30
N MET A 36 -26.94 -14.22 4.48
CA MET A 36 -28.08 -15.04 4.07
C MET A 36 -28.10 -15.24 2.55
N PHE A 37 -28.20 -16.49 2.12
CA PHE A 37 -28.08 -16.86 0.71
C PHE A 37 -29.36 -17.51 0.19
N THR A 38 -29.91 -17.00 -0.92
CA THR A 38 -30.95 -17.73 -1.67
C THR A 38 -30.29 -18.69 -2.64
N MET A 39 -31.01 -19.74 -3.05
CA MET A 39 -30.50 -20.60 -4.13
C MET A 39 -30.31 -19.85 -5.43
N ALA A 40 -31.13 -18.84 -5.74
CA ALA A 40 -30.93 -17.99 -6.91
C ALA A 40 -29.57 -17.29 -6.86
N LEU A 41 -29.24 -16.64 -5.73
CA LEU A 41 -27.95 -15.98 -5.53
C LEU A 41 -26.78 -16.97 -5.68
N ILE A 42 -26.89 -18.17 -5.10
CA ILE A 42 -25.84 -19.20 -5.21
C ILE A 42 -25.59 -19.57 -6.67
N LEU A 43 -26.64 -19.80 -7.46
CA LEU A 43 -26.51 -20.14 -8.87
C LEU A 43 -25.91 -19.01 -9.71
N ASP A 44 -26.27 -17.77 -9.37
CA ASP A 44 -25.72 -16.59 -10.02
C ASP A 44 -24.23 -16.44 -9.71
N LEU A 45 -23.80 -16.70 -8.46
CA LEU A 45 -22.37 -16.70 -8.09
C LEU A 45 -21.55 -17.70 -8.93
N PHE A 46 -22.08 -18.91 -9.18
CA PHE A 46 -21.41 -19.88 -10.07
C PHE A 46 -21.24 -19.31 -11.48
N THR A 47 -22.32 -18.76 -12.03
CA THR A 47 -22.35 -18.24 -13.40
C THR A 47 -21.41 -17.04 -13.55
N CYS A 48 -21.44 -16.09 -12.61
CA CYS A 48 -20.57 -14.92 -12.58
C CYS A 48 -19.08 -15.28 -12.44
N CYS A 49 -18.77 -16.43 -11.85
CA CYS A 49 -17.40 -16.94 -11.72
C CYS A 49 -17.00 -17.88 -12.87
N GLY A 50 -17.80 -17.99 -13.93
CA GLY A 50 -17.50 -18.82 -15.11
C GLY A 50 -17.69 -20.32 -14.91
N PHE A 51 -18.33 -20.76 -13.81
CA PHE A 51 -18.63 -22.17 -13.59
C PHE A 51 -19.99 -22.57 -14.17
N ASN A 52 -20.11 -23.86 -14.49
CA ASN A 52 -21.39 -24.44 -14.89
C ASN A 52 -22.45 -24.27 -13.80
N ARG A 53 -23.66 -23.86 -14.22
CA ARG A 53 -24.80 -23.68 -13.33
C ARG A 53 -25.25 -25.04 -12.76
N PRO A 54 -25.17 -25.26 -11.44
CA PRO A 54 -25.53 -26.55 -10.86
C PRO A 54 -27.04 -26.74 -10.76
N ASN A 55 -27.49 -27.99 -10.59
CA ASN A 55 -28.90 -28.27 -10.34
C ASN A 55 -29.30 -27.78 -8.95
N ALA A 56 -30.22 -26.81 -8.89
CA ALA A 56 -30.63 -26.11 -7.68
C ALA A 56 -31.09 -27.05 -6.56
N THR A 57 -31.97 -28.00 -6.88
CA THR A 57 -32.56 -28.92 -5.89
C THR A 57 -31.53 -29.90 -5.36
N ARG A 58 -30.70 -30.48 -6.24
CA ARG A 58 -29.62 -31.39 -5.86
C ARG A 58 -28.61 -30.69 -4.95
N LEU A 59 -28.16 -29.50 -5.34
CA LEU A 59 -27.21 -28.72 -4.56
C LEU A 59 -27.79 -28.31 -3.21
N LYS A 60 -29.02 -27.76 -3.19
CA LYS A 60 -29.71 -27.40 -1.94
C LYS A 60 -29.77 -28.56 -0.95
N ASN A 61 -30.11 -29.77 -1.43
CA ASN A 61 -30.14 -30.95 -0.56
C ASN A 61 -28.75 -31.29 -0.01
N LYS A 62 -27.68 -31.21 -0.81
CA LYS A 62 -26.30 -31.43 -0.33
C LYS A 62 -25.84 -30.37 0.67
N LEU A 63 -26.29 -29.12 0.52
CA LEU A 63 -25.92 -28.03 1.43
C LEU A 63 -26.47 -28.20 2.84
N ILE A 64 -27.69 -28.75 2.97
CA ILE A 64 -28.45 -28.77 4.24
C ILE A 64 -28.62 -30.17 4.85
N LYS A 65 -28.38 -31.25 4.09
CA LYS A 65 -28.55 -32.64 4.53
C LYS A 65 -27.23 -33.41 4.43
N GLY A 66 -27.14 -34.50 5.20
CA GLY A 66 -25.96 -35.37 5.24
C GLY A 66 -24.94 -34.96 6.31
N LYS A 67 -23.87 -35.74 6.42
CA LYS A 67 -22.77 -35.49 7.39
C LYS A 67 -21.95 -34.26 7.01
N ASP A 68 -21.79 -34.02 5.71
CA ASP A 68 -20.95 -32.93 5.17
C ASP A 68 -21.74 -31.63 4.89
N LYS A 69 -22.93 -31.48 5.46
CA LYS A 69 -23.74 -30.27 5.27
C LYS A 69 -22.96 -29.04 5.74
N ILE A 70 -23.09 -27.95 5.00
CA ILE A 70 -22.37 -26.70 5.28
C ILE A 70 -23.27 -25.53 5.70
N MET A 71 -24.58 -25.66 5.46
CA MET A 71 -25.56 -24.61 5.69
C MET A 71 -26.80 -25.13 6.41
N LEU A 72 -27.57 -24.20 6.97
CA LEU A 72 -28.87 -24.39 7.60
C LEU A 72 -29.90 -23.49 6.92
N LEU A 73 -31.18 -23.88 7.00
CA LEU A 73 -32.27 -22.96 6.63
C LEU A 73 -32.35 -21.85 7.67
N SER A 74 -32.43 -20.60 7.21
CA SER A 74 -32.60 -19.45 8.10
C SER A 74 -33.97 -19.50 8.77
N LYS A 75 -34.01 -19.14 10.06
CA LYS A 75 -35.26 -18.94 10.80
C LYS A 75 -35.83 -17.54 10.60
N GLU A 76 -34.99 -16.58 10.21
CA GLU A 76 -35.37 -15.16 10.08
C GLU A 76 -36.06 -14.88 8.75
N LYS A 77 -35.62 -15.54 7.67
CA LYS A 77 -36.19 -15.35 6.34
C LYS A 77 -36.42 -16.68 5.63
N VAL A 78 -37.67 -16.94 5.28
CA VAL A 78 -38.06 -18.17 4.58
C VAL A 78 -37.34 -18.25 3.24
N GLY A 79 -36.76 -19.42 2.96
CA GLY A 79 -36.09 -19.71 1.69
C GLY A 79 -34.63 -19.28 1.60
N THR A 80 -34.06 -18.68 2.65
CA THR A 80 -32.62 -18.40 2.71
C THR A 80 -31.86 -19.45 3.50
N LEU A 81 -30.56 -19.55 3.19
CA LEU A 81 -29.59 -20.42 3.82
C LEU A 81 -28.56 -19.57 4.55
N ILE A 82 -28.09 -20.07 5.69
CA ILE A 82 -26.99 -19.48 6.47
C ILE A 82 -25.93 -20.54 6.69
N PHE A 83 -24.67 -20.14 6.83
CA PHE A 83 -23.61 -21.08 7.21
C PHE A 83 -23.86 -21.68 8.58
N ILE A 84 -23.43 -22.93 8.77
CA ILE A 84 -23.27 -23.49 10.10
C ILE A 84 -22.17 -22.68 10.83
N PRO A 85 -22.38 -22.19 12.06
CA PRO A 85 -21.44 -21.30 12.73
C PRO A 85 -19.99 -21.81 12.80
N VAL A 86 -19.79 -23.10 13.09
CA VAL A 86 -18.44 -23.70 13.15
C VAL A 86 -17.74 -23.67 11.79
N ILE A 87 -18.47 -23.92 10.70
CA ILE A 87 -17.93 -23.89 9.35
C ILE A 87 -17.59 -22.45 8.95
N PHE A 88 -18.46 -21.50 9.28
CA PHE A 88 -18.19 -20.09 9.05
C PHE A 88 -16.94 -19.61 9.81
N GLN A 89 -16.83 -19.92 11.10
CA GLN A 89 -15.64 -19.58 11.89
C GLN A 89 -14.37 -20.26 11.37
N SER A 90 -14.46 -21.48 10.85
CA SER A 90 -13.32 -22.15 10.23
C SER A 90 -12.83 -21.42 8.97
N LEU A 91 -13.76 -20.94 8.14
CA LEU A 91 -13.44 -20.14 6.96
C LEU A 91 -12.86 -18.77 7.34
N GLU A 92 -13.42 -18.12 8.36
CA GLU A 92 -12.87 -16.87 8.91
C GLU A 92 -11.44 -17.07 9.40
N LYS A 93 -11.17 -18.13 10.16
CA LYS A 93 -9.82 -18.42 10.66
C LYS A 93 -8.83 -18.69 9.53
N GLU A 94 -9.27 -19.40 8.48
CA GLU A 94 -8.41 -19.82 7.37
C GLU A 94 -8.13 -18.67 6.39
N LEU A 95 -9.13 -17.83 6.10
CA LEU A 95 -9.10 -16.94 4.93
C LEU A 95 -9.25 -15.45 5.26
N SER A 96 -9.66 -15.05 6.47
CA SER A 96 -9.93 -13.63 6.78
C SER A 96 -8.72 -12.72 6.54
N GLY A 97 -7.50 -13.22 6.82
CA GLY A 97 -6.26 -12.48 6.64
C GLY A 97 -5.96 -12.12 5.17
N ASN A 98 -6.54 -12.82 4.21
CA ASN A 98 -6.33 -12.55 2.78
C ASN A 98 -7.05 -11.28 2.29
N TRP A 99 -8.01 -10.76 3.06
CA TRP A 99 -8.66 -9.48 2.77
C TRP A 99 -7.92 -8.28 3.38
N THR A 100 -6.98 -8.52 4.30
CA THR A 100 -6.19 -7.47 4.92
C THR A 100 -4.85 -7.35 4.19
N ASP A 101 -4.79 -6.43 3.23
CA ASP A 101 -3.52 -6.04 2.63
C ASP A 101 -2.80 -5.03 3.54
N THR A 102 -1.70 -5.47 4.16
CA THR A 102 -0.87 -4.64 5.03
C THR A 102 0.47 -4.28 4.37
N LEU A 103 0.70 -4.72 3.14
CA LEU A 103 1.99 -4.61 2.46
C LEU A 103 1.93 -3.67 1.26
N THR A 104 0.86 -3.74 0.48
CA THR A 104 0.71 -2.92 -0.72
C THR A 104 0.45 -1.47 -0.33
N ILE A 105 1.18 -0.57 -0.98
CA ILE A 105 0.98 0.87 -0.87
C ILE A 105 0.34 1.29 -2.18
N GLU A 106 -0.95 1.63 -2.15
CA GLU A 106 -1.69 2.10 -3.32
C GLU A 106 -1.36 3.56 -3.62
N SER A 107 -0.38 3.80 -4.47
CA SER A 107 0.02 5.15 -4.89
C SER A 107 -0.08 5.33 -6.40
N ASN A 108 -0.40 6.53 -6.85
CA ASN A 108 -0.58 6.87 -8.25
C ASN A 108 0.00 8.24 -8.59
N SER A 109 1.27 8.47 -8.20
CA SER A 109 2.03 9.69 -8.52
C SER A 109 1.41 11.01 -8.05
N GLU A 110 0.74 11.01 -6.91
CA GLU A 110 0.01 12.17 -6.38
C GLU A 110 0.91 13.36 -6.06
N LEU A 111 2.12 13.11 -5.54
CA LEU A 111 3.12 14.13 -5.24
C LEU A 111 4.34 14.04 -6.16
N PHE A 112 4.83 12.83 -6.43
CA PHE A 112 6.01 12.56 -7.27
C PHE A 112 5.70 11.54 -8.37
N GLU A 113 6.18 11.80 -9.59
CA GLU A 113 6.05 10.90 -10.74
C GLU A 113 6.79 9.58 -10.54
N GLU A 114 6.06 8.51 -10.23
CA GLU A 114 6.64 7.18 -10.01
C GLU A 114 7.29 6.62 -11.27
N SER A 115 6.72 6.88 -12.44
CA SER A 115 7.30 6.47 -13.73
C SER A 115 8.70 7.05 -13.96
N LYS A 116 9.01 8.20 -13.36
CA LYS A 116 10.29 8.89 -13.51
C LYS A 116 11.30 8.47 -12.45
N PHE A 117 10.87 8.33 -11.20
CA PHE A 117 11.77 8.14 -10.06
C PHE A 117 11.83 6.70 -9.52
N CYS A 118 10.83 5.86 -9.78
CA CYS A 118 10.84 4.45 -9.36
C CYS A 118 11.57 3.56 -10.38
N GLY A 119 11.83 2.30 -10.02
CA GLY A 119 12.54 1.33 -10.84
C GLY A 119 14.07 1.44 -10.74
N LYS A 120 14.57 2.16 -9.73
CA LYS A 120 16.01 2.40 -9.53
C LYS A 120 16.56 1.57 -8.37
N ARG A 121 15.98 1.74 -7.19
CA ARG A 121 16.33 0.98 -5.98
C ARG A 121 15.06 0.72 -5.17
N ASN A 122 14.83 -0.54 -4.77
CA ASN A 122 13.59 -0.96 -4.10
C ASN A 122 13.20 -0.12 -2.88
N PHE A 123 14.18 0.34 -2.07
CA PHE A 123 13.89 1.15 -0.90
C PHE A 123 13.47 2.59 -1.26
N LEU A 124 13.99 3.16 -2.36
CA LEU A 124 13.59 4.47 -2.88
C LEU A 124 12.17 4.38 -3.44
N ASP A 125 11.90 3.36 -4.24
CA ASP A 125 10.58 3.09 -4.80
C ASP A 125 9.54 3.00 -3.67
N ARG A 126 9.82 2.21 -2.63
CA ARG A 126 8.94 2.10 -1.47
C ARG A 126 8.73 3.44 -0.77
N LEU A 127 9.78 4.24 -0.59
CA LEU A 127 9.69 5.53 0.07
C LEU A 127 8.84 6.54 -0.73
N ILE A 128 9.02 6.57 -2.06
CA ILE A 128 8.23 7.42 -2.96
C ILE A 128 6.75 7.02 -2.90
N ARG A 129 6.44 5.72 -2.97
CA ARG A 129 5.06 5.22 -2.84
C ARG A 129 4.44 5.61 -1.49
N GLN A 130 5.20 5.49 -0.39
CA GLN A 130 4.73 5.91 0.93
C GLN A 130 4.44 7.41 0.99
N ILE A 131 5.29 8.25 0.38
CA ILE A 131 5.08 9.70 0.32
C ILE A 131 3.78 10.01 -0.44
N ASN A 132 3.65 9.47 -1.66
CA ASN A 132 2.46 9.64 -2.49
C ASN A 132 1.18 9.20 -1.76
N PHE A 133 1.19 8.01 -1.14
CA PHE A 133 0.07 7.48 -0.36
C PHE A 133 -0.26 8.36 0.86
N SER A 134 0.75 8.81 1.61
CA SER A 134 0.53 9.65 2.78
C SER A 134 -0.05 11.02 2.40
N TYR A 135 0.35 11.57 1.26
CA TYR A 135 -0.22 12.79 0.71
C TYR A 135 -1.68 12.60 0.27
N SER A 136 -1.99 11.50 -0.44
CA SER A 136 -3.36 11.22 -0.93
C SER A 136 -4.36 10.95 0.19
N ASN A 137 -3.89 10.38 1.31
CA ASN A 137 -4.70 10.08 2.50
C ASN A 137 -4.70 11.18 3.58
N ASN A 138 -4.23 12.40 3.25
CA ASN A 138 -4.18 13.56 4.17
C ASN A 138 -3.29 13.38 5.42
N CYS A 139 -2.34 12.45 5.41
CA CYS A 139 -1.36 12.27 6.47
C CYS A 139 -0.14 13.19 6.24
N PHE A 140 -0.35 14.50 6.31
CA PHE A 140 0.64 15.50 5.87
C PHE A 140 1.92 15.55 6.73
N ASP A 141 1.84 15.36 8.05
CA ASP A 141 3.05 15.25 8.88
C ASP A 141 3.87 14.00 8.51
N GLY A 142 3.19 12.87 8.32
CA GLY A 142 3.82 11.64 7.84
C GLY A 142 4.48 11.86 6.47
N CYS A 143 3.79 12.54 5.56
CA CYS A 143 4.33 12.93 4.25
C CYS A 143 5.59 13.80 4.39
N ALA A 144 5.57 14.84 5.22
CA ALA A 144 6.71 15.73 5.45
C ALA A 144 7.93 15.00 6.02
N VAL A 145 7.71 14.09 6.99
CA VAL A 145 8.79 13.29 7.59
C VAL A 145 9.39 12.32 6.56
N LEU A 146 8.56 11.68 5.74
CA LEU A 146 9.04 10.80 4.67
C LEU A 146 9.79 11.57 3.58
N MET A 147 9.32 12.77 3.22
CA MET A 147 10.04 13.69 2.32
C MET A 147 11.39 14.11 2.92
N ARG A 148 11.48 14.40 4.22
CA ARG A 148 12.76 14.69 4.88
C ARG A 148 13.72 13.50 4.77
N ARG A 149 13.23 12.28 5.03
CA ARG A 149 14.02 11.04 4.90
C ARG A 149 14.50 10.82 3.47
N LEU A 150 13.63 11.00 2.47
CA LEU A 150 14.00 10.84 1.07
C LEU A 150 15.10 11.83 0.67
N PHE A 151 14.95 13.09 1.08
CA PHE A 151 15.93 14.14 0.82
C PHE A 151 17.31 13.81 1.41
N GLU A 152 17.36 13.37 2.66
CA GLU A 152 18.60 12.96 3.33
C GLU A 152 19.28 11.80 2.60
N VAL A 153 18.51 10.76 2.28
CA VAL A 153 19.01 9.59 1.54
C VAL A 153 19.58 9.99 0.17
N LEU A 154 18.89 10.86 -0.57
CA LEU A 154 19.38 11.31 -1.89
C LEU A 154 20.66 12.14 -1.80
N LEU A 155 20.81 12.96 -0.75
CA LEU A 155 22.07 13.65 -0.50
C LEU A 155 23.19 12.63 -0.27
N VAL A 156 23.02 11.70 0.67
CA VAL A 156 24.04 10.68 0.96
C VAL A 156 24.43 9.91 -0.30
N LEU A 157 23.45 9.45 -1.08
CA LEU A 157 23.71 8.75 -2.35
C LEU A 157 24.47 9.61 -3.37
N SER A 158 24.19 10.92 -3.43
CA SER A 158 24.91 11.84 -4.31
C SER A 158 26.37 12.00 -3.89
N TYR A 159 26.64 12.12 -2.59
CA TYR A 159 28.01 12.22 -2.07
C TYR A 159 28.80 10.93 -2.28
N GLN A 160 28.16 9.77 -2.08
CA GLN A 160 28.76 8.46 -2.35
C GLN A 160 29.11 8.27 -3.82
N ASN A 161 28.18 8.58 -4.72
CA ASN A 161 28.39 8.44 -6.16
C ASN A 161 29.48 9.39 -6.72
N LEU A 162 29.68 10.54 -6.06
CA LEU A 162 30.72 11.52 -6.40
C LEU A 162 32.04 11.30 -5.64
N GLU A 163 32.17 10.22 -4.88
CA GLU A 163 33.37 9.86 -4.10
C GLU A 163 33.82 10.95 -3.10
N ILE A 164 32.87 11.73 -2.58
CA ILE A 164 33.11 12.83 -1.63
C ILE A 164 32.45 12.58 -0.27
N GLU A 165 32.11 11.33 0.03
CA GLU A 165 31.45 10.93 1.29
C GLU A 165 32.24 11.33 2.54
N ALA A 166 33.56 11.43 2.46
CA ALA A 166 34.42 11.92 3.54
C ALA A 166 34.00 13.30 4.09
N CYS A 167 33.33 14.13 3.29
CA CYS A 167 32.83 15.44 3.72
C CYS A 167 31.61 15.36 4.64
N ILE A 168 30.94 14.20 4.72
CA ILE A 168 29.64 14.04 5.39
C ILE A 168 29.64 12.97 6.49
N ILE A 169 30.81 12.44 6.85
CA ILE A 169 31.00 11.46 7.91
C ILE A 169 31.88 12.02 9.03
N ASP A 170 31.66 11.56 10.25
CA ASP A 170 32.54 11.83 11.39
C ASP A 170 33.76 10.91 11.41
N GLU A 171 34.66 11.13 12.38
CA GLU A 171 35.87 10.32 12.57
C GLU A 171 35.57 8.84 12.90
N GLN A 172 34.34 8.53 13.30
CA GLN A 172 33.86 7.19 13.63
C GLN A 172 33.16 6.51 12.43
N GLY A 173 33.02 7.22 11.30
CA GLY A 173 32.35 6.73 10.10
C GLY A 173 30.83 6.90 10.10
N ASN A 174 30.24 7.65 11.06
CA ASN A 174 28.81 7.92 11.08
C ASN A 174 28.47 9.17 10.25
N HIS A 175 27.35 9.12 9.53
CA HIS A 175 26.85 10.28 8.80
C HIS A 175 26.42 11.41 9.73
N PHE A 176 26.72 12.64 9.33
CA PHE A 176 26.23 13.81 10.04
C PHE A 176 24.70 13.94 9.98
N MET A 177 24.13 14.60 10.98
CA MET A 177 22.71 14.98 10.98
C MET A 177 22.36 15.85 9.77
N LEU A 178 21.11 15.73 9.30
CA LEU A 178 20.59 16.46 8.13
C LEU A 178 20.89 17.96 8.14
N GLU A 179 20.87 18.62 9.31
CA GLU A 179 21.24 20.04 9.40
C GLU A 179 22.66 20.31 8.87
N ARG A 180 23.64 19.49 9.27
CA ARG A 180 25.02 19.64 8.84
C ARG A 180 25.20 19.19 7.40
N LEU A 181 24.53 18.12 6.97
CA LEU A 181 24.50 17.70 5.56
C LEU A 181 24.02 18.82 4.63
N VAL A 182 22.96 19.54 5.01
CA VAL A 182 22.46 20.68 4.22
C VAL A 182 23.47 21.82 4.17
N LYS A 183 24.12 22.16 5.29
CA LYS A 183 25.16 23.21 5.32
C LYS A 183 26.32 22.87 4.39
N GLU A 184 26.81 21.63 4.45
CA GLU A 184 27.86 21.13 3.56
C GLU A 184 27.39 21.15 2.09
N ALA A 185 26.19 20.63 1.79
CA ALA A 185 25.65 20.59 0.42
C ALA A 185 25.50 21.97 -0.23
N VAL A 186 25.21 23.01 0.54
CA VAL A 186 25.13 24.39 0.03
C VAL A 186 26.50 24.94 -0.37
N GLN A 187 27.55 24.57 0.38
CA GLN A 187 28.90 25.11 0.23
C GLN A 187 29.80 24.25 -0.67
N ASN A 188 29.49 22.96 -0.81
CA ASN A 188 30.33 21.99 -1.49
C ASN A 188 30.37 22.23 -3.02
N LYS A 189 31.56 22.57 -3.51
CA LYS A 189 31.80 22.85 -4.93
C LYS A 189 31.81 21.59 -5.80
N SER A 190 32.10 20.42 -5.23
CA SER A 190 32.14 19.14 -5.96
C SER A 190 30.75 18.60 -6.21
N LEU A 191 29.85 18.70 -5.21
CA LEU A 191 28.43 18.38 -5.40
C LEU A 191 27.80 19.31 -6.45
N ASN A 192 28.16 20.59 -6.40
CA ASN A 192 27.78 21.64 -7.36
C ASN A 192 26.27 21.68 -7.63
N LEU A 193 25.48 21.92 -6.58
CA LEU A 193 24.03 22.10 -6.70
C LEU A 193 23.68 23.45 -7.34
N SER A 194 22.60 23.45 -8.12
CA SER A 194 22.05 24.64 -8.74
C SER A 194 21.70 25.69 -7.67
N SER A 195 21.86 26.97 -8.02
CA SER A 195 21.54 28.08 -7.10
C SER A 195 20.09 28.02 -6.63
N ARG A 196 19.18 27.56 -7.51
CA ARG A 196 17.77 27.37 -7.18
C ARG A 196 17.57 26.33 -6.09
N VAL A 197 18.16 25.14 -6.24
CA VAL A 197 18.02 24.08 -5.23
C VAL A 197 18.64 24.49 -3.91
N ARG A 198 19.86 25.08 -3.93
CA ARG A 198 20.55 25.55 -2.72
C ARG A 198 19.72 26.50 -1.85
N LYS A 199 18.95 27.40 -2.46
CA LYS A 199 18.08 28.34 -1.73
C LYS A 199 16.93 27.67 -0.99
N HIS A 200 16.49 26.49 -1.45
CA HIS A 200 15.31 25.81 -0.89
C HIS A 200 15.64 24.60 0.01
N LEU A 201 16.90 24.15 0.08
CA LEU A 201 17.28 23.00 0.92
C LEU A 201 16.87 23.18 2.39
N ASN A 202 17.05 24.39 2.94
CA ASN A 202 16.63 24.68 4.32
C ASN A 202 15.11 24.58 4.50
N SER A 203 14.33 25.06 3.53
CA SER A 203 12.86 24.99 3.58
C SER A 203 12.38 23.54 3.55
N PHE A 204 12.98 22.67 2.72
CA PHE A 204 12.64 21.24 2.70
C PHE A 204 12.93 20.55 4.03
N ARG A 205 14.07 20.89 4.64
CA ARG A 205 14.45 20.38 5.96
C ARG A 205 13.50 20.88 7.05
N GLU A 206 13.15 22.16 7.03
CA GLU A 206 12.33 22.79 8.08
C GLU A 206 10.93 22.20 8.17
N VAL A 207 10.23 22.02 7.04
CA VAL A 207 8.87 21.43 7.06
C VAL A 207 8.89 20.04 7.69
N GLY A 208 9.84 19.18 7.28
CA GLY A 208 9.97 17.85 7.87
C GLY A 208 10.48 17.83 9.32
N ASN A 209 11.33 18.77 9.71
CA ASN A 209 11.77 18.92 11.11
C ASN A 209 10.62 19.35 12.02
N ASN A 210 9.82 20.33 11.56
CA ASN A 210 8.67 20.83 12.30
C ASN A 210 7.64 19.71 12.50
N SER A 211 7.32 18.94 11.45
CA SER A 211 6.44 17.76 11.55
C SER A 211 6.97 16.65 12.45
N ALA A 212 8.30 16.51 12.58
CA ALA A 212 8.89 15.44 13.39
C ALA A 212 9.04 15.79 14.88
N HIS A 213 9.30 17.07 15.20
CA HIS A 213 9.82 17.45 16.51
C HIS A 213 9.05 18.58 17.20
N SER A 214 8.24 19.34 16.47
CA SER A 214 7.48 20.43 17.10
C SER A 214 6.32 19.87 17.91
N ILE A 215 6.06 20.49 19.07
CA ILE A 215 4.97 20.10 19.96
C ILE A 215 3.62 20.60 19.44
N THR A 216 3.61 21.73 18.75
CA THR A 216 2.38 22.45 18.37
C THR A 216 2.17 22.57 16.86
N TYR A 217 3.17 22.23 16.05
CA TYR A 217 3.06 22.27 14.60
C TYR A 217 2.48 20.96 14.07
N THR A 218 1.57 21.08 13.11
CA THR A 218 0.98 19.99 12.34
C THR A 218 0.95 20.46 10.90
N ALA A 219 1.62 19.75 10.00
CA ALA A 219 1.70 20.13 8.60
C ALA A 219 0.31 20.09 7.97
N GLY A 220 -0.01 21.14 7.21
CA GLY A 220 -1.17 21.18 6.34
C GLY A 220 -0.83 20.80 4.91
N LYS A 221 -1.87 20.54 4.09
CA LYS A 221 -1.72 20.34 2.64
C LYS A 221 -0.92 21.47 1.98
N LYS A 222 -1.20 22.72 2.41
CA LYS A 222 -0.56 23.92 1.87
C LYS A 222 0.96 23.90 2.10
N ASP A 223 1.43 23.45 3.27
CA ASP A 223 2.86 23.41 3.58
C ASP A 223 3.60 22.49 2.60
N ILE A 224 3.00 21.35 2.25
CA ILE A 224 3.54 20.43 1.25
C ILE A 224 3.43 21.02 -0.17
N ASP A 225 2.27 21.60 -0.50
CA ASP A 225 2.02 22.17 -1.82
C ASP A 225 2.93 23.37 -2.16
N ASP A 226 3.29 24.17 -1.15
CA ASP A 226 4.18 25.33 -1.32
C ASP A 226 5.62 24.89 -1.65
N ILE A 227 6.05 23.71 -1.18
CA ILE A 227 7.41 23.19 -1.43
C ILE A 227 7.49 22.19 -2.59
N LYS A 228 6.40 21.52 -2.98
CA LYS A 228 6.43 20.34 -3.87
C LYS A 228 7.14 20.58 -5.20
N THR A 229 6.93 21.73 -5.83
CA THR A 229 7.50 22.04 -7.15
C THR A 229 9.01 22.16 -7.07
N ASN A 230 9.51 22.90 -6.08
CA ASN A 230 10.96 23.04 -5.88
C ASN A 230 11.57 21.73 -5.38
N TYR A 231 10.83 20.94 -4.60
CA TYR A 231 11.27 19.63 -4.16
C TYR A 231 11.43 18.65 -5.34
N ARG A 232 10.51 18.65 -6.32
CA ARG A 232 10.65 17.85 -7.55
C ARG A 232 11.90 18.23 -8.36
N VAL A 233 12.16 19.53 -8.51
CA VAL A 233 13.40 20.02 -9.17
C VAL A 233 14.65 19.54 -8.43
N MET A 234 14.63 19.59 -7.09
CA MET A 234 15.72 19.06 -6.26
C MET A 234 15.89 17.56 -6.45
N MET A 235 14.80 16.78 -6.50
CA MET A 235 14.90 15.34 -6.74
C MET A 235 15.55 15.04 -8.09
N GLU A 236 15.14 15.72 -9.17
CA GLU A 236 15.76 15.50 -10.48
C GLU A 236 17.26 15.77 -10.44
N GLU A 237 17.66 16.87 -9.81
CA GLU A 237 19.08 17.20 -9.68
C GLU A 237 19.83 16.15 -8.85
N LEU A 238 19.33 15.77 -7.67
CA LEU A 238 19.99 14.76 -6.83
C LEU A 238 19.98 13.36 -7.44
N TYR A 239 18.95 12.96 -8.19
CA TYR A 239 18.94 11.68 -8.88
C TYR A 239 20.04 11.59 -9.94
N ASN A 240 20.26 12.68 -10.70
CA ASN A 240 21.38 12.77 -11.63
C ASN A 240 22.73 12.71 -10.90
N LYS A 241 22.88 13.45 -9.79
CA LYS A 241 24.12 13.45 -8.99
C LYS A 241 24.41 12.10 -8.32
N ALA A 242 23.36 11.37 -7.94
CA ALA A 242 23.43 10.03 -7.36
C ALA A 242 23.60 8.92 -8.40
N GLY A 243 23.65 9.23 -9.70
CA GLY A 243 23.80 8.23 -10.77
C GLY A 243 22.60 7.30 -10.91
N LEU A 244 21.39 7.77 -10.55
CA LEU A 244 20.15 6.99 -10.64
C LEU A 244 19.42 7.19 -11.98
N ILE A 245 19.71 8.29 -12.68
CA ILE A 245 19.19 8.64 -14.00
C ILE A 245 20.36 9.04 -14.89
#